data_AF-A0A1S3XXV0-F1
#
_entry.id   AF-A0A1S3XXV0-F1
#
_cell.length_a   1.000
_cell.length_b   1.000
_cell.length_c   1.000
_cell.angle_alpha   90.00
_cell.angle_beta   90.00
_cell.angle_gamma   90.00
#
_symmetry.space_group_name_H-M   'P 1'
#
loop_
_entity.id
_entity.type
_entity.pdbx_description
1 polymer ?
#
loop_
_entity_poly.entity_id
_entity_poly.type
_entity_poly.pdbx_seq_one_letter_code
_entity_poly.pdbx_strand_id
1 'polypeptide(L)'
;MQCKSFTGYQISSVGIVRLPRFDMAMAKSESNNKPVLAAEDIHIVTVYGRIYCLQLDRIAMQLHCYRFYRDAVIQQGSLPVYSNKITVSVVDNVLLVHQVDAKVVIIYDIFADSRAPISAPLPLLVRGFSRANAAASQLMCQNDEGPAGKDSNHGETVIYADEWVFLVPDLICDIANGVLWKINLDLEAISASSSEVQTILEFLQRRKLEANKAKQLCLAIARTIILERRPVPMVARAIDVLVNFFSLSIKTGIYQAGSKVERSSTASGSNVNSAVGESINQTDASEKSLKQESASGMHDKSIVNSSSFTSDSEDNVSFAPNRGKSKNINLSSSKQDGGYLVGTDISGVEAQPSVIRPQAPGTGSTPLRTDEQQESLVTSAAISPDDLCSFVFAPVEEEIAGDSSYLVAVIVEFLRSANLERLKVPPNIYILMIQLLARNENYAELGLLIMNKIIEPSKEVAMQLLASGRQNFQTKKLGLDMLRELTLHHDYVLLLVQDGYYLEALRYARKTKVNTVQPSLFLEAAYASNDSQHLAAVLRFFSDFIPGFNSTTDHQTYSRCLAEMNSVITA
;
A
#
# COMPACT_ATOMS: atom_id res chain seq x y z
N MET A 1 53.54 0.29 10.06
CA MET A 1 52.72 -0.38 11.11
C MET A 1 51.35 -0.64 10.51
N GLN A 2 50.59 -1.66 10.93
CA GLN A 2 49.19 -1.77 10.49
C GLN A 2 48.39 -0.67 11.19
N CYS A 3 47.89 0.32 10.46
CA CYS A 3 46.98 1.30 11.02
C CYS A 3 45.64 0.61 11.23
N LYS A 4 45.31 0.29 12.49
CA LYS A 4 44.06 -0.39 12.85
C LYS A 4 42.97 0.57 13.29
N SER A 5 43.36 1.72 13.84
CA SER A 5 42.45 2.68 14.46
C SER A 5 42.29 3.91 13.58
N PHE A 6 41.04 4.20 13.23
CA PHE A 6 40.64 5.25 12.31
C PHE A 6 39.89 6.35 13.04
N THR A 7 39.89 7.56 12.50
CA THR A 7 39.15 8.72 13.00
C THR A 7 38.54 9.43 11.81
N GLY A 8 37.21 9.49 11.75
CA GLY A 8 36.53 10.33 10.75
C GLY A 8 36.53 11.80 11.16
N TYR A 9 36.41 12.69 10.18
CA TYR A 9 36.15 14.11 10.41
C TYR A 9 34.98 14.54 9.53
N GLN A 10 33.98 15.16 10.13
CA GLN A 10 32.85 15.76 9.44
C GLN A 10 33.11 17.26 9.29
N ILE A 11 33.14 17.74 8.04
CA ILE A 11 33.26 19.16 7.73
C ILE A 11 31.85 19.74 7.61
N SER A 12 31.59 20.84 8.30
CA SER A 12 30.29 21.52 8.31
C SER A 12 30.48 23.04 8.28
N SER A 13 29.41 23.79 8.03
CA SER A 13 29.42 25.27 8.12
C SER A 13 29.77 25.81 9.51
N VAL A 14 29.60 25.01 10.56
CA VAL A 14 29.95 25.35 11.96
C VAL A 14 31.41 24.99 12.30
N GLY A 15 32.10 24.27 11.40
CA GLY A 15 33.49 23.85 11.58
C GLY A 15 33.71 22.35 11.37
N ILE A 16 34.88 21.88 11.79
CA ILE A 16 35.31 20.48 11.66
C ILE A 16 34.97 19.72 12.95
N VAL A 17 34.04 18.78 12.86
CA VAL A 17 33.68 17.88 13.96
C VAL A 17 34.48 16.59 13.84
N ARG A 18 35.20 16.24 14.91
CA ARG A 18 35.90 14.96 15.02
C ARG A 18 34.91 13.85 15.36
N LEU A 19 34.85 12.82 14.53
CA LEU A 19 34.01 11.64 14.77
C LEU A 19 34.69 10.64 15.72
N PRO A 20 33.93 9.73 16.35
CA PRO A 20 34.48 8.70 17.23
C PRO A 20 35.59 7.87 16.57
N ARG A 21 36.57 7.47 17.37
CA ARG A 21 37.58 6.48 16.96
C ARG A 21 36.95 5.10 16.86
N PHE A 22 37.37 4.35 15.85
CA PHE A 22 36.94 2.97 15.65
C PHE A 22 38.06 2.16 15.01
N ASP A 23 38.06 0.86 15.25
CA ASP A 23 39.06 -0.05 14.71
C ASP A 23 38.47 -0.86 13.55
N MET A 24 39.23 -1.01 12.47
CA MET A 24 38.86 -1.81 11.31
C MET A 24 39.44 -3.23 11.42
N ALA A 25 38.57 -4.23 11.23
CA ALA A 25 38.99 -5.62 11.11
C ALA A 25 39.61 -5.87 9.72
N MET A 26 40.71 -6.62 9.67
CA MET A 26 41.32 -7.13 8.44
C MET A 26 41.77 -8.56 8.69
N ALA A 27 41.53 -9.45 7.74
CA ALA A 27 42.12 -10.78 7.69
C ALA A 27 43.66 -10.68 7.63
N LYS A 28 44.32 -11.72 8.13
CA LYS A 28 45.77 -11.87 8.08
C LYS A 28 46.12 -12.75 6.89
N SER A 29 47.07 -12.33 6.07
CA SER A 29 47.70 -13.22 5.09
C SER A 29 48.51 -14.31 5.81
N GLU A 30 48.61 -15.49 5.20
CA GLU A 30 49.43 -16.59 5.72
C GLU A 30 50.94 -16.28 5.66
N SER A 31 51.35 -15.41 4.73
CA SER A 31 52.66 -14.77 4.75
C SER A 31 52.66 -13.60 5.74
N ASN A 32 53.80 -13.38 6.42
CA ASN A 32 54.04 -12.29 7.39
C ASN A 32 54.00 -10.86 6.81
N ASN A 33 53.48 -10.70 5.59
CA ASN A 33 53.19 -9.41 4.99
C ASN A 33 52.09 -8.71 5.80
N LYS A 34 52.33 -7.45 6.14
CA LYS A 34 51.37 -6.64 6.91
C LYS A 34 50.31 -6.16 5.92
N PRO A 35 49.01 -6.45 6.10
CA PRO A 35 47.98 -5.90 5.23
C PRO A 35 48.02 -4.37 5.32
N VAL A 36 48.25 -3.71 4.18
CA VAL A 36 48.23 -2.26 4.03
C VAL A 36 46.89 -1.92 3.42
N LEU A 37 46.06 -1.21 4.18
CA LEU A 37 44.82 -0.64 3.68
C LEU A 37 45.17 0.60 2.84
N ALA A 38 44.87 0.56 1.56
CA ALA A 38 45.07 1.67 0.64
C ALA A 38 43.91 2.68 0.74
N ALA A 39 44.10 3.90 0.23
CA ALA A 39 43.04 4.90 0.19
C ALA A 39 41.86 4.46 -0.69
N GLU A 40 42.14 3.68 -1.75
CA GLU A 40 41.15 3.06 -2.64
C GLU A 40 40.33 1.94 -1.99
N ASP A 41 40.79 1.35 -0.87
CA ASP A 41 40.04 0.33 -0.13
C ASP A 41 38.95 0.92 0.77
N ILE A 42 38.87 2.25 0.89
CA ILE A 42 37.93 2.95 1.76
C ILE A 42 36.98 3.80 0.90
N HIS A 43 35.68 3.58 1.08
CA HIS A 43 34.65 4.42 0.49
C HIS A 43 33.71 4.97 1.56
N ILE A 44 33.23 6.20 1.40
CA ILE A 44 32.22 6.80 2.27
C ILE A 44 30.95 6.98 1.44
N VAL A 45 29.83 6.43 1.90
CA VAL A 45 28.54 6.48 1.21
C VAL A 45 27.42 6.91 2.15
N THR A 46 26.36 7.50 1.60
CA THR A 46 25.13 7.81 2.35
C THR A 46 23.98 6.98 1.80
N VAL A 47 23.37 6.14 2.64
CA VAL A 47 22.31 5.19 2.25
C VAL A 47 21.20 5.26 3.29
N TYR A 48 19.94 5.45 2.87
CA TYR A 48 18.78 5.69 3.73
C TYR A 48 19.01 6.79 4.78
N GLY A 49 19.67 7.88 4.37
CA GLY A 49 20.01 9.03 5.24
C GLY A 49 21.04 8.71 6.33
N ARG A 50 21.75 7.58 6.24
CA ARG A 50 22.78 7.15 7.20
C ARG A 50 24.13 7.10 6.51
N ILE A 51 25.18 7.53 7.21
CA ILE A 51 26.55 7.55 6.69
C ILE A 51 27.22 6.21 7.00
N TYR A 52 27.86 5.64 5.99
CA TYR A 52 28.63 4.40 6.06
C TYR A 52 30.05 4.62 5.58
N CYS A 53 31.03 4.04 6.27
CA CYS A 53 32.33 3.71 5.70
C CYS A 53 32.29 2.25 5.25
N LEU A 54 32.62 2.02 3.99
CA LEU A 54 32.82 0.71 3.40
C LEU A 54 34.32 0.47 3.32
N GLN A 55 34.76 -0.71 3.75
CA GLN A 55 36.16 -1.11 3.81
C GLN A 55 36.34 -2.42 3.05
N LEU A 56 37.15 -2.41 2.00
CA LEU A 56 37.52 -3.59 1.25
C LEU A 56 38.60 -4.38 2.00
N ASP A 57 38.29 -5.62 2.37
CA ASP A 57 39.26 -6.62 2.75
C ASP A 57 39.49 -7.57 1.57
N ARG A 58 40.58 -7.33 0.83
CA ARG A 58 40.99 -8.14 -0.33
C ARG A 58 41.48 -9.55 0.04
N ILE A 59 41.80 -9.81 1.32
CA ILE A 59 42.23 -11.13 1.79
C ILE A 59 40.99 -11.96 2.16
N ALA A 60 40.02 -11.35 2.83
CA ALA A 60 38.74 -11.99 3.15
C ALA A 60 37.77 -12.05 1.96
N MET A 61 38.03 -11.30 0.89
CA MET A 61 37.10 -11.02 -0.22
C MET A 61 35.74 -10.50 0.30
N GLN A 62 35.80 -9.54 1.22
CA GLN A 62 34.63 -8.93 1.86
C GLN A 62 34.68 -7.40 1.88
N LEU A 63 33.52 -6.78 1.69
CA LEU A 63 33.30 -5.35 1.90
C LEU A 63 32.63 -5.15 3.26
N HIS A 64 33.39 -4.73 4.27
CA HIS A 64 32.88 -4.47 5.61
C HIS A 64 32.14 -3.13 5.67
N CYS A 65 30.95 -3.11 6.26
CA CYS A 65 30.09 -1.93 6.37
C CYS A 65 30.08 -1.38 7.80
N TYR A 66 30.63 -0.19 8.02
CA TYR A 66 30.65 0.51 9.31
C TYR A 66 29.71 1.71 9.26
N ARG A 67 28.65 1.70 10.07
CA ARG A 67 27.71 2.81 10.17
C ARG A 67 28.17 3.82 11.22
N PHE A 68 28.12 5.09 10.85
CA PHE A 68 28.37 6.20 11.76
C PHE A 68 27.11 6.59 12.52
N TYR A 69 27.27 6.80 13.82
CA TYR A 69 26.36 7.50 14.71
C TYR A 69 27.09 8.72 15.27
N ARG A 70 26.37 9.60 15.98
CA ARG A 70 26.98 10.79 16.61
C ARG A 70 28.11 10.42 17.57
N ASP A 71 27.88 9.37 18.37
CA ASP A 71 28.73 9.04 19.53
C ASP A 71 29.48 7.70 19.39
N ALA A 72 29.21 6.92 18.33
CA ALA A 72 29.88 5.64 18.05
C ALA A 72 29.94 5.31 16.55
N VAL A 73 30.82 4.39 16.16
CA VAL A 73 30.81 3.73 14.84
C VAL A 73 30.60 2.24 15.06
N ILE A 74 29.68 1.62 14.33
CA ILE A 74 29.28 0.22 14.52
C ILE A 74 29.38 -0.54 13.21
N GLN A 75 30.10 -1.66 13.20
CA GLN A 75 30.12 -2.59 12.07
C GLN A 75 28.73 -3.26 11.93
N GLN A 76 28.00 -2.98 10.85
CA GLN A 76 26.68 -3.55 10.60
C GLN A 76 26.73 -4.88 9.84
N GLY A 77 27.85 -5.22 9.21
CA GLY A 77 28.04 -6.49 8.52
C GLY A 77 29.19 -6.47 7.52
N SER A 78 29.21 -7.50 6.67
CA SER A 78 30.04 -7.58 5.47
C SER A 78 29.22 -8.12 4.30
N LEU A 79 29.64 -7.73 3.10
CA LEU A 79 29.08 -8.16 1.82
C LEU A 79 30.19 -8.90 1.03
N PRO A 80 29.90 -10.00 0.33
CA PRO A 80 30.91 -10.71 -0.46
C PRO A 80 31.32 -9.88 -1.68
N VAL A 81 32.60 -9.94 -2.04
CA VAL A 81 33.13 -9.39 -3.30
C VAL A 81 33.92 -10.46 -4.04
N TYR A 82 34.11 -10.29 -5.34
CA TYR A 82 34.64 -11.32 -6.24
C TYR A 82 35.77 -10.80 -7.15
N SER A 83 36.21 -9.55 -6.92
CA SER A 83 37.24 -8.83 -7.65
C SER A 83 38.18 -8.13 -6.66
N ASN A 84 39.46 -7.98 -7.05
CA ASN A 84 40.44 -7.21 -6.27
C ASN A 84 40.35 -5.70 -6.57
N LYS A 85 39.80 -5.33 -7.73
CA LYS A 85 39.49 -3.95 -8.14
C LYS A 85 37.98 -3.78 -8.05
N ILE A 86 37.50 -3.13 -6.99
CA ILE A 86 36.10 -2.73 -6.85
C ILE A 86 35.97 -1.22 -6.79
N THR A 87 34.82 -0.72 -7.22
CA THR A 87 34.35 0.64 -6.92
C THR A 87 32.92 0.57 -6.42
N VAL A 88 32.45 1.63 -5.75
CA VAL A 88 31.08 1.68 -5.23
C VAL A 88 30.35 2.91 -5.74
N SER A 89 29.05 2.73 -5.96
CA SER A 89 28.10 3.80 -6.27
C SER A 89 26.85 3.61 -5.42
N VAL A 90 26.05 4.66 -5.23
CA VAL A 90 24.75 4.59 -4.56
C VAL A 90 23.71 5.31 -5.41
N VAL A 91 22.68 4.59 -5.83
CA VAL A 91 21.54 5.17 -6.56
C VAL A 91 20.27 4.83 -5.79
N ASP A 92 19.43 5.84 -5.50
CA ASP A 92 18.15 5.66 -4.82
C ASP A 92 18.21 4.90 -3.46
N ASN A 93 19.32 5.01 -2.72
CA ASN A 93 19.60 4.22 -1.49
C ASN A 93 19.92 2.72 -1.73
N VAL A 94 20.30 2.35 -2.94
CA VAL A 94 20.83 1.01 -3.29
C VAL A 94 22.34 1.10 -3.41
N LEU A 95 23.06 0.20 -2.74
CA LEU A 95 24.51 0.10 -2.89
C LEU A 95 24.85 -0.75 -4.11
N LEU A 96 25.58 -0.14 -5.05
CA LEU A 96 26.13 -0.78 -6.23
C LEU A 96 27.61 -1.07 -5.99
N VAL A 97 28.00 -2.34 -5.97
CA VAL A 97 29.39 -2.76 -5.86
C VAL A 97 29.86 -3.26 -7.22
N HIS A 98 30.64 -2.42 -7.90
CA HIS A 98 31.18 -2.69 -9.22
C HIS A 98 32.38 -3.64 -9.11
N GLN A 99 32.27 -4.82 -9.71
CA GLN A 99 33.37 -5.78 -9.85
C GLN A 99 34.09 -5.45 -11.16
N VAL A 100 35.06 -4.52 -11.11
CA VAL A 100 35.65 -3.90 -12.31
C VAL A 100 36.28 -4.96 -13.24
N ASP A 101 37.05 -5.89 -12.69
CA ASP A 101 37.72 -6.96 -13.44
C ASP A 101 36.71 -7.90 -14.13
N ALA A 102 35.57 -8.18 -13.48
CA ALA A 102 34.51 -9.03 -13.98
C ALA A 102 33.45 -8.30 -14.83
N LYS A 103 33.55 -6.97 -14.94
CA LYS A 103 32.64 -6.06 -15.66
C LYS A 103 31.15 -6.17 -15.27
N VAL A 104 30.87 -6.59 -14.03
CA VAL A 104 29.50 -6.72 -13.48
C VAL A 104 29.31 -5.87 -12.23
N VAL A 105 28.07 -5.54 -11.93
CA VAL A 105 27.63 -4.84 -10.72
C VAL A 105 26.83 -5.79 -9.85
N ILE A 106 27.13 -5.79 -8.56
CA ILE A 106 26.35 -6.51 -7.55
C ILE A 106 25.55 -5.48 -6.75
N ILE A 107 24.26 -5.74 -6.59
CA ILE A 107 23.26 -4.78 -6.11
C ILE A 107 22.78 -5.21 -4.72
N TYR A 108 22.92 -4.33 -3.73
CA TYR A 108 22.55 -4.59 -2.34
C TYR A 108 21.61 -3.50 -1.78
N ASP A 109 20.50 -3.91 -1.17
CA ASP A 109 19.69 -3.06 -0.31
C ASP A 109 20.16 -3.23 1.15
N ILE A 110 20.84 -2.24 1.72
CA ILE A 110 21.38 -2.30 3.09
C ILE A 110 20.24 -2.33 4.15
N PHE A 111 19.00 -2.03 3.77
CA PHE A 111 17.84 -2.15 4.65
C PHE A 111 17.21 -3.56 4.64
N ALA A 112 17.57 -4.43 3.69
CA ALA A 112 17.17 -5.84 3.74
C ALA A 112 17.99 -6.59 4.81
N ASP A 113 17.32 -7.43 5.60
CA ASP A 113 17.98 -8.28 6.60
C ASP A 113 18.84 -9.37 5.93
N SER A 114 18.43 -9.81 4.73
CA SER A 114 19.26 -10.64 3.86
C SER A 114 20.39 -9.81 3.26
N ARG A 115 21.62 -10.02 3.75
CA ARG A 115 22.87 -9.50 3.14
C ARG A 115 23.21 -10.15 1.79
N ALA A 116 22.21 -10.70 1.11
CA ALA A 116 22.29 -11.30 -0.20
C ALA A 116 22.15 -10.21 -1.28
N PRO A 117 22.65 -10.43 -2.50
CA PRO A 117 22.37 -9.55 -3.62
C PRO A 117 20.89 -9.64 -4.01
N ILE A 118 20.31 -8.53 -4.49
CA ILE A 118 18.88 -8.44 -4.87
C ILE A 118 18.57 -9.18 -6.18
N SER A 119 19.55 -9.24 -7.08
CA SER A 119 19.51 -9.93 -8.37
C SER A 119 20.81 -10.68 -8.61
N ALA A 120 20.86 -11.49 -9.68
CA ALA A 120 22.15 -11.91 -10.24
C ALA A 120 23.04 -10.68 -10.57
N PRO A 121 24.38 -10.82 -10.61
CA PRO A 121 25.28 -9.74 -11.05
C PRO A 121 24.96 -9.31 -12.49
N LEU A 122 24.81 -8.00 -12.72
CA LEU A 122 24.40 -7.45 -14.02
C LEU A 122 25.51 -6.60 -14.64
N PRO A 123 25.70 -6.61 -15.97
CA PRO A 123 26.61 -5.69 -16.63
C PRO A 123 26.07 -4.25 -16.56
N LEU A 124 26.97 -3.26 -16.62
CA LEU A 124 26.54 -1.89 -16.93
C LEU A 124 26.10 -1.82 -18.41
N LEU A 125 25.10 -0.99 -18.68
CA LEU A 125 24.60 -0.72 -20.03
C LEU A 125 24.72 0.78 -20.32
N VAL A 126 25.40 1.14 -21.41
CA VAL A 126 25.51 2.54 -21.84
C VAL A 126 24.27 2.90 -22.65
N ARG A 127 23.53 3.91 -22.22
CA ARG A 127 22.37 4.50 -22.93
C ARG A 127 22.61 6.00 -23.14
N GLY A 128 22.01 6.56 -24.20
CA GLY A 128 22.02 8.01 -24.44
C GLY A 128 23.17 8.55 -25.31
N PHE A 129 24.00 7.69 -25.92
CA PHE A 129 24.97 8.13 -26.94
C PHE A 129 24.23 8.59 -28.21
N SER A 130 23.96 9.90 -28.33
CA SER A 130 23.44 10.48 -29.55
C SER A 130 24.52 10.50 -30.64
N ARG A 131 24.14 10.15 -31.88
CA ARG A 131 25.04 10.28 -33.05
C ARG A 131 25.56 11.70 -33.25
N ALA A 132 24.85 12.72 -32.75
CA ALA A 132 25.32 14.11 -32.76
C ALA A 132 26.59 14.32 -31.90
N ASN A 133 26.74 13.60 -30.79
CA ASN A 133 27.89 13.72 -29.90
C ASN A 133 29.13 13.05 -30.50
N ALA A 134 28.97 11.95 -31.23
CA ALA A 134 30.06 11.33 -31.99
C ALA A 134 30.65 12.29 -33.04
N ALA A 135 29.80 13.06 -33.73
CA ALA A 135 30.24 14.08 -34.67
C ALA A 135 30.98 15.26 -33.98
N ALA A 136 30.54 15.66 -32.79
CA ALA A 136 31.24 16.68 -31.99
C ALA A 136 32.64 16.22 -31.54
N SER A 137 32.79 14.95 -31.13
CA SER A 137 34.09 14.35 -30.81
C SER A 137 35.01 14.29 -32.05
N GLN A 138 34.47 13.94 -33.23
CA GLN A 138 35.21 13.93 -34.49
C GLN A 138 35.66 15.33 -34.95
N LEU A 139 34.97 16.41 -34.54
CA LEU A 139 35.36 17.79 -34.84
C LEU A 139 36.52 18.28 -33.96
N MET A 140 36.71 17.74 -32.75
CA MET A 140 37.87 18.09 -31.91
C MET A 140 39.17 17.36 -32.29
N CYS A 141 39.09 16.25 -33.01
CA CYS A 141 40.25 15.45 -33.42
C CYS A 141 40.77 15.75 -34.85
N GLN A 142 40.19 16.71 -35.57
CA GLN A 142 40.55 17.04 -36.98
C GLN A 142 41.74 18.02 -37.10
N ASN A 143 42.82 17.81 -36.35
CA ASN A 143 44.02 18.65 -36.41
C ASN A 143 45.33 17.90 -36.72
N ASP A 144 45.29 16.62 -37.07
CA ASP A 144 46.45 15.87 -37.60
C ASP A 144 46.08 15.18 -38.92
N GLU A 145 46.83 15.49 -39.99
CA GLU A 145 46.64 14.92 -41.33
C GLU A 145 47.42 13.61 -41.50
N GLY A 146 46.74 12.54 -41.96
CA GLY A 146 47.38 11.28 -42.35
C GLY A 146 46.43 10.38 -43.15
N PRO A 147 46.78 9.96 -44.38
CA PRO A 147 45.80 9.32 -45.26
C PRO A 147 45.69 7.79 -45.14
N ALA A 148 44.45 7.33 -45.27
CA ALA A 148 44.01 6.03 -45.79
C ALA A 148 44.34 4.73 -45.02
N GLY A 149 43.28 4.17 -44.41
CA GLY A 149 42.90 2.79 -44.72
C GLY A 149 43.03 1.74 -43.61
N LYS A 150 41.96 1.57 -42.83
CA LYS A 150 41.28 0.28 -42.54
C LYS A 150 40.22 0.45 -41.46
N ASP A 151 38.99 0.06 -41.78
CA ASP A 151 37.97 -0.56 -40.92
C ASP A 151 38.00 -0.17 -39.43
N SER A 152 37.85 1.11 -39.14
CA SER A 152 37.66 1.58 -37.76
C SER A 152 36.20 1.40 -37.36
N ASN A 153 35.94 0.41 -36.49
CA ASN A 153 34.73 0.37 -35.66
C ASN A 153 34.71 1.64 -34.80
N HIS A 154 34.10 2.71 -35.31
CA HIS A 154 34.07 4.00 -34.62
C HIS A 154 33.18 3.94 -33.37
N GLY A 155 33.82 4.02 -32.21
CA GLY A 155 33.17 4.52 -30.98
C GLY A 155 32.37 3.49 -30.16
N GLU A 156 32.78 2.22 -30.12
CA GLU A 156 32.24 1.30 -29.11
C GLU A 156 32.82 1.67 -27.73
N THR A 157 31.98 2.25 -26.86
CA THR A 157 32.39 2.72 -25.53
C THR A 157 32.80 1.55 -24.66
N VAL A 158 34.11 1.43 -24.37
CA VAL A 158 34.63 0.35 -23.55
C VAL A 158 34.14 0.51 -22.11
N ILE A 159 33.19 -0.34 -21.72
CA ILE A 159 32.65 -0.36 -20.37
C ILE A 159 33.76 -0.82 -19.41
N TYR A 160 33.92 -0.06 -18.32
CA TYR A 160 35.06 -0.17 -17.40
C TYR A 160 36.43 0.02 -18.09
N ALA A 161 36.57 1.08 -18.90
CA ALA A 161 37.88 1.53 -19.34
C ALA A 161 38.76 1.93 -18.14
N ASP A 162 40.08 1.77 -18.24
CA ASP A 162 40.98 1.99 -17.09
C ASP A 162 41.02 3.45 -16.60
N GLU A 163 40.64 4.41 -17.44
CA GLU A 163 40.53 5.83 -17.07
C GLU A 163 39.13 6.24 -16.56
N TRP A 164 38.24 5.29 -16.28
CA TRP A 164 36.96 5.57 -15.63
C TRP A 164 37.12 5.83 -14.12
N VAL A 165 36.81 7.05 -13.69
CA VAL A 165 36.81 7.45 -12.28
C VAL A 165 35.37 7.48 -11.75
N PHE A 166 35.08 6.63 -10.76
CA PHE A 166 33.78 6.55 -10.09
C PHE A 166 33.67 7.65 -9.03
N LEU A 167 32.60 8.45 -9.11
CA LEU A 167 32.31 9.56 -8.23
C LEU A 167 31.00 9.29 -7.48
N VAL A 168 31.12 8.89 -6.21
CA VAL A 168 29.98 8.67 -5.31
C VAL A 168 29.17 9.98 -5.19
N PRO A 169 27.82 9.95 -5.35
CA PRO A 169 26.97 8.77 -5.36
C PRO A 169 26.85 8.05 -6.70
N ASP A 170 26.62 8.74 -7.82
CA ASP A 170 26.01 8.15 -9.03
C ASP A 170 26.67 8.58 -10.36
N LEU A 171 27.91 9.07 -10.34
CA LEU A 171 28.59 9.59 -11.52
C LEU A 171 29.84 8.76 -11.89
N ILE A 172 30.14 8.66 -13.20
CA ILE A 172 31.39 8.08 -13.71
C ILE A 172 32.01 9.07 -14.69
N CYS A 173 33.22 9.53 -14.41
CA CYS A 173 34.01 10.36 -15.32
C CYS A 173 34.85 9.46 -16.23
N ASP A 174 34.58 9.48 -17.53
CA ASP A 174 35.37 8.86 -18.57
C ASP A 174 36.39 9.89 -19.08
N ILE A 175 37.61 9.84 -18.56
CA ILE A 175 38.66 10.82 -18.88
C ILE A 175 39.11 10.68 -20.34
N ALA A 176 39.27 9.43 -20.82
CA ALA A 176 39.72 9.12 -22.17
C ALA A 176 38.80 9.71 -23.25
N ASN A 177 37.48 9.66 -23.04
CA ASN A 177 36.49 10.21 -23.98
C ASN A 177 36.01 11.63 -23.61
N GLY A 178 36.42 12.16 -22.46
CA GLY A 178 35.95 13.46 -21.95
C GLY A 178 34.47 13.51 -21.59
N VAL A 179 33.85 12.37 -21.26
CA VAL A 179 32.40 12.25 -21.01
C VAL A 179 32.10 12.02 -19.52
N LEU A 180 31.05 12.66 -19.01
CA LEU A 180 30.50 12.38 -17.69
C LEU A 180 29.22 11.56 -17.81
N TRP A 181 29.24 10.35 -17.25
CA TRP A 181 28.11 9.44 -17.17
C TRP A 181 27.37 9.59 -15.85
N LYS A 182 26.06 9.32 -15.89
CA LYS A 182 25.22 9.16 -14.71
C LYS A 182 24.65 7.74 -14.66
N ILE A 183 24.75 7.10 -13.49
CA ILE A 183 24.24 5.75 -13.22
C ILE A 183 22.76 5.86 -12.82
N ASN A 184 21.90 5.13 -13.53
CA ASN A 184 20.49 4.96 -13.20
C ASN A 184 20.20 3.47 -12.98
N LEU A 185 19.19 3.14 -12.17
CA LEU A 185 18.75 1.75 -11.96
C LEU A 185 17.72 1.36 -13.03
N ASP A 186 17.98 0.31 -13.79
CA ASP A 186 16.94 -0.29 -14.63
C ASP A 186 16.11 -1.28 -13.81
N LEU A 187 15.03 -0.79 -13.21
CA LEU A 187 14.17 -1.59 -12.32
C LEU A 187 13.56 -2.82 -13.01
N GLU A 188 13.39 -2.78 -14.33
CA GLU A 188 12.80 -3.85 -15.12
C GLU A 188 13.81 -4.99 -15.34
N ALA A 189 15.04 -4.63 -15.74
CA ALA A 189 16.13 -5.60 -15.86
C ALA A 189 16.48 -6.24 -14.49
N ILE A 190 16.47 -5.46 -13.41
CA ILE A 190 16.69 -5.96 -12.04
C ILE A 190 15.57 -6.94 -11.65
N SER A 191 14.31 -6.59 -11.93
CA SER A 191 13.15 -7.45 -11.61
C SER A 191 13.16 -8.76 -12.39
N ALA A 192 13.47 -8.72 -13.68
CA ALA A 192 13.60 -9.91 -14.53
C ALA A 192 14.79 -10.82 -14.14
N SER A 193 15.77 -10.29 -13.40
CA SER A 193 17.01 -10.98 -13.01
C SER A 193 17.02 -11.42 -11.54
N SER A 194 15.89 -11.31 -10.84
CA SER A 194 15.73 -11.79 -9.46
C SER A 194 14.93 -13.09 -9.44
N SER A 195 15.38 -14.06 -8.63
CA SER A 195 14.64 -15.32 -8.40
C SER A 195 13.66 -15.22 -7.23
N GLU A 196 13.86 -14.27 -6.31
CA GLU A 196 13.15 -14.22 -5.03
C GLU A 196 12.10 -13.11 -5.01
N VAL A 197 10.84 -13.51 -5.26
CA VAL A 197 9.66 -12.62 -5.35
C VAL A 197 9.52 -11.72 -4.11
N GLN A 198 9.78 -12.23 -2.89
CA GLN A 198 9.67 -11.43 -1.67
C GLN A 198 10.72 -10.31 -1.64
N THR A 199 11.99 -10.64 -1.89
CA THR A 199 13.11 -9.69 -1.89
C THR A 199 12.93 -8.60 -2.94
N ILE A 200 12.47 -8.93 -4.16
CA ILE A 200 12.25 -7.93 -5.20
C ILE A 200 11.04 -7.03 -4.91
N LEU A 201 9.96 -7.55 -4.33
CA LEU A 201 8.81 -6.73 -3.92
C LEU A 201 9.14 -5.79 -2.75
N GLU A 202 9.99 -6.20 -1.79
CA GLU A 202 10.52 -5.28 -0.78
C GLU A 202 11.42 -4.20 -1.39
N PHE A 203 12.32 -4.60 -2.29
CA PHE A 203 13.23 -3.69 -2.98
C PHE A 203 12.49 -2.63 -3.80
N LEU A 204 11.52 -3.04 -4.61
CA LEU A 204 10.76 -2.16 -5.51
C LEU A 204 9.93 -1.14 -4.71
N GLN A 205 9.25 -1.56 -3.65
CA GLN A 205 8.43 -0.66 -2.84
C GLN A 205 9.24 0.43 -2.11
N ARG A 206 10.55 0.21 -1.91
CA ARG A 206 11.47 1.20 -1.33
C ARG A 206 12.02 2.23 -2.34
N ARG A 207 11.76 2.06 -3.64
CA ARG A 207 12.27 2.98 -4.68
C ARG A 207 11.57 4.33 -4.63
N LYS A 208 12.33 5.42 -4.85
CA LYS A 208 11.80 6.80 -4.84
C LYS A 208 11.98 7.54 -6.16
N LEU A 209 13.05 7.26 -6.91
CA LEU A 209 13.31 7.94 -8.19
C LEU A 209 12.26 7.56 -9.25
N GLU A 210 11.96 6.26 -9.40
CA GLU A 210 10.98 5.74 -10.37
C GLU A 210 9.80 5.04 -9.66
N ALA A 211 9.20 5.72 -8.66
CA ALA A 211 8.13 5.14 -7.84
C ALA A 211 6.95 4.59 -8.65
N ASN A 212 6.58 5.26 -9.76
CA ASN A 212 5.55 4.81 -10.70
C ASN A 212 5.91 3.48 -11.37
N LYS A 213 7.12 3.36 -11.94
CA LYS A 213 7.58 2.14 -12.59
C LYS A 213 7.71 1.00 -11.58
N ALA A 214 8.22 1.28 -10.38
CA ALA A 214 8.28 0.32 -9.29
C ALA A 214 6.89 -0.20 -8.88
N LYS A 215 5.90 0.69 -8.74
CA LYS A 215 4.51 0.32 -8.46
C LYS A 215 3.92 -0.60 -9.54
N GLN A 216 4.11 -0.25 -10.82
CA GLN A 216 3.66 -1.07 -11.94
C GLN A 216 4.32 -2.45 -11.95
N LEU A 217 5.63 -2.53 -11.69
CA LEU A 217 6.36 -3.79 -11.59
C LEU A 217 5.88 -4.67 -10.42
N CYS A 218 5.61 -4.08 -9.25
CA CYS A 218 5.02 -4.82 -8.11
C CYS A 218 3.66 -5.44 -8.46
N LEU A 219 2.77 -4.68 -9.12
CA LEU A 219 1.46 -5.16 -9.56
C LEU A 219 1.60 -6.24 -10.63
N ALA A 220 2.49 -6.06 -11.60
CA ALA A 220 2.77 -7.06 -12.63
C ALA A 220 3.32 -8.36 -12.05
N ILE A 221 4.28 -8.30 -11.12
CA ILE A 221 4.83 -9.48 -10.42
C ILE A 221 3.71 -10.20 -9.64
N ALA A 222 2.90 -9.47 -8.87
CA ALA A 222 1.78 -10.04 -8.13
C ALA A 222 0.74 -10.70 -9.06
N ARG A 223 0.44 -10.09 -10.22
CA ARG A 223 -0.42 -10.67 -11.25
C ARG A 223 0.18 -11.95 -11.83
N THR A 224 1.43 -11.92 -12.27
CA THR A 224 2.13 -13.04 -12.91
C THR A 224 2.20 -14.26 -12.00
N ILE A 225 2.55 -14.12 -10.71
CA ILE A 225 2.63 -15.29 -9.81
C ILE A 225 1.27 -15.97 -9.58
N ILE A 226 0.16 -15.23 -9.71
CA ILE A 226 -1.20 -15.78 -9.60
C ILE A 226 -1.60 -16.44 -10.94
N LEU A 227 -1.34 -15.80 -12.08
CA LEU A 227 -1.60 -16.38 -13.41
C LEU A 227 -0.79 -17.67 -13.67
N GLU A 228 0.46 -17.71 -13.22
CA GLU A 228 1.31 -18.91 -13.23
C GLU A 228 0.83 -20.02 -12.27
N ARG A 229 -0.25 -19.80 -11.51
CA ARG A 229 -0.80 -20.71 -10.49
C ARG A 229 0.27 -21.20 -9.49
N ARG A 230 1.16 -20.31 -9.05
CA ARG A 230 2.17 -20.61 -8.02
C ARG A 230 1.50 -21.06 -6.71
N PRO A 231 2.15 -21.91 -5.88
CA PRO A 231 1.55 -22.42 -4.65
C PRO A 231 1.00 -21.30 -3.76
N VAL A 232 -0.23 -21.43 -3.26
CA VAL A 232 -0.92 -20.39 -2.46
C VAL A 232 -0.04 -19.83 -1.33
N PRO A 233 0.74 -20.62 -0.55
CA PRO A 233 1.62 -20.07 0.48
C PRO A 233 2.76 -19.15 -0.04
N MET A 234 3.20 -19.33 -1.28
CA MET A 234 4.19 -18.45 -1.93
C MET A 234 3.56 -17.12 -2.33
N VAL A 235 2.36 -17.16 -2.89
CA VAL A 235 1.57 -15.97 -3.26
C VAL A 235 1.14 -15.20 -2.01
N ALA A 236 0.70 -15.88 -0.96
CA ALA A 236 0.35 -15.29 0.32
C ALA A 236 1.49 -14.47 0.92
N ARG A 237 2.72 -15.00 0.94
CA ARG A 237 3.92 -14.25 1.40
C ARG A 237 4.21 -13.03 0.54
N ALA A 238 4.03 -13.11 -0.77
CA ALA A 238 4.19 -11.96 -1.66
C ALA A 238 3.15 -10.87 -1.39
N ILE A 239 1.89 -11.25 -1.15
CA ILE A 239 0.81 -10.33 -0.75
C ILE A 239 1.08 -9.74 0.63
N ASP A 240 1.52 -10.54 1.62
CA ASP A 240 1.91 -10.07 2.95
C ASP A 240 3.00 -8.99 2.85
N VAL A 241 4.01 -9.14 1.98
CA VAL A 241 5.04 -8.11 1.74
C VAL A 241 4.45 -6.79 1.21
N LEU A 242 3.48 -6.84 0.29
CA LEU A 242 2.82 -5.63 -0.23
C LEU A 242 1.95 -4.95 0.84
N VAL A 243 1.11 -5.73 1.52
CA VAL A 243 0.18 -5.27 2.56
C VAL A 243 0.91 -4.68 3.76
N ASN A 244 1.97 -5.35 4.24
CA ASN A 244 2.78 -4.88 5.36
C ASN A 244 3.49 -3.56 5.01
N PHE A 245 4.07 -3.44 3.81
CA PHE A 245 4.75 -2.22 3.40
C PHE A 245 3.78 -1.04 3.24
N PHE A 246 2.59 -1.26 2.69
CA PHE A 246 1.55 -0.24 2.61
C PHE A 246 1.06 0.22 3.99
N SER A 247 0.81 -0.73 4.90
CA SER A 247 0.47 -0.45 6.30
C SER A 247 1.55 0.40 6.99
N LEU A 248 2.83 0.03 6.85
CA LEU A 248 3.97 0.81 7.34
C LEU A 248 4.04 2.21 6.69
N SER A 249 3.74 2.33 5.40
CA SER A 249 3.75 3.60 4.67
C SER A 249 2.64 4.57 5.12
N ILE A 250 1.47 4.05 5.50
CA ILE A 250 0.43 4.84 6.17
C ILE A 250 0.90 5.26 7.58
N LYS A 251 1.36 4.30 8.40
CA LYS A 251 1.82 4.53 9.79
C LYS A 251 2.96 5.56 9.88
N THR A 252 3.79 5.66 8.85
CA THR A 252 4.91 6.61 8.76
C THR A 252 4.59 7.92 8.02
N GLY A 253 3.37 8.07 7.49
CA GLY A 253 2.95 9.27 6.74
C GLY A 253 3.60 9.43 5.36
N ILE A 254 4.28 8.41 4.85
CA ILE A 254 4.86 8.37 3.50
C ILE A 254 3.73 8.30 2.46
N TYR A 255 2.67 7.54 2.76
CA TYR A 255 1.49 7.47 1.90
C TYR A 255 0.51 8.60 2.22
N GLN A 256 0.61 9.71 1.47
CA GLN A 256 -0.43 10.74 1.47
C GLN A 256 -1.55 10.33 0.53
N ALA A 257 -2.53 9.59 1.06
CA ALA A 257 -3.80 9.35 0.36
C ALA A 257 -4.40 10.69 -0.10
N GLY A 258 -4.62 10.84 -1.40
CA GLY A 258 -5.31 11.99 -1.97
C GLY A 258 -6.67 12.15 -1.30
N SER A 259 -6.84 13.23 -0.54
CA SER A 259 -7.94 13.43 0.41
C SER A 259 -9.32 13.52 -0.27
N LYS A 260 -9.95 12.38 -0.57
CA LYS A 260 -11.41 12.26 -0.64
C LYS A 260 -11.96 12.12 0.77
N VAL A 261 -12.14 13.27 1.43
CA VAL A 261 -12.88 13.37 2.68
C VAL A 261 -14.37 13.24 2.35
N GLU A 262 -14.92 12.02 2.49
CA GLU A 262 -16.34 11.86 2.76
C GLU A 262 -16.61 12.30 4.21
N ARG A 263 -16.90 13.59 4.37
CA ARG A 263 -17.55 14.10 5.58
C ARG A 263 -19.03 13.74 5.50
N SER A 264 -19.46 12.84 6.36
CA SER A 264 -20.86 12.68 6.74
C SER A 264 -21.36 13.97 7.41
N SER A 265 -21.99 14.86 6.65
CA SER A 265 -22.63 16.07 7.17
C SER A 265 -24.13 15.85 7.32
N THR A 266 -24.57 15.46 8.52
CA THR A 266 -25.98 15.51 8.91
C THR A 266 -26.42 16.95 9.18
N ALA A 267 -27.24 17.48 8.28
CA ALA A 267 -28.32 18.47 8.48
C ALA A 267 -28.11 19.72 9.37
N SER A 268 -28.12 20.87 8.67
CA SER A 268 -29.04 22.02 8.88
C SER A 268 -28.86 22.98 10.07
N GLY A 269 -28.93 24.29 9.75
CA GLY A 269 -28.99 25.37 10.76
C GLY A 269 -28.84 26.81 10.24
N SER A 270 -29.52 27.20 9.16
CA SER A 270 -29.55 28.61 8.69
C SER A 270 -30.69 29.39 9.36
N ASN A 271 -30.39 30.56 9.93
CA ASN A 271 -31.35 31.43 10.65
C ASN A 271 -31.50 32.80 9.96
N VAL A 272 -32.54 33.56 10.38
CA VAL A 272 -32.85 34.99 10.06
C VAL A 272 -33.44 35.16 8.64
N ASN A 273 -34.66 35.68 8.39
CA ASN A 273 -35.61 36.63 9.04
C ASN A 273 -37.07 36.33 8.53
N SER A 274 -38.21 36.89 8.96
CA SER A 274 -38.67 37.69 10.13
C SER A 274 -40.22 37.81 10.11
N ALA A 275 -40.89 38.00 11.27
CA ALA A 275 -42.32 38.33 11.48
C ALA A 275 -43.35 37.26 10.98
N VAL A 276 -44.51 36.98 11.60
CA VAL A 276 -45.35 37.52 12.70
C VAL A 276 -45.80 36.27 13.51
N GLY A 277 -45.98 36.19 14.83
CA GLY A 277 -46.39 37.18 15.82
C GLY A 277 -47.74 36.77 16.44
N GLU A 278 -47.75 35.85 17.40
CA GLU A 278 -48.80 35.75 18.45
C GLU A 278 -48.34 34.86 19.61
N SER A 279 -48.81 35.16 20.83
CA SER A 279 -48.25 34.63 22.08
C SER A 279 -49.34 34.26 23.08
N ILE A 280 -49.39 33.00 23.55
CA ILE A 280 -50.10 32.61 24.78
C ILE A 280 -49.29 31.52 25.52
N ASN A 281 -48.71 31.89 26.67
CA ASN A 281 -48.84 31.29 28.02
C ASN A 281 -49.40 29.85 28.16
N GLN A 282 -49.06 29.00 29.14
CA GLN A 282 -48.23 29.10 30.35
C GLN A 282 -48.05 27.70 31.01
N THR A 283 -47.10 27.58 31.93
CA THR A 283 -47.08 26.73 33.16
C THR A 283 -47.39 25.22 33.12
N ASP A 284 -46.39 24.46 33.63
CA ASP A 284 -46.48 23.49 34.74
C ASP A 284 -47.22 22.13 34.52
N ALA A 285 -46.89 21.02 35.20
CA ALA A 285 -45.93 20.77 36.29
C ALA A 285 -45.32 19.35 36.22
N SER A 286 -44.29 19.10 37.06
CA SER A 286 -44.06 17.96 37.99
C SER A 286 -44.89 16.64 37.82
N GLU A 287 -44.45 15.43 38.18
CA GLU A 287 -43.26 14.96 38.91
C GLU A 287 -43.26 13.40 39.00
N LYS A 288 -42.20 12.82 39.57
CA LYS A 288 -42.06 11.46 40.17
C LYS A 288 -42.06 10.25 39.21
N SER A 289 -41.13 9.27 39.24
CA SER A 289 -40.06 8.77 40.15
C SER A 289 -40.38 7.46 40.91
N LEU A 290 -39.34 6.62 41.10
CA LEU A 290 -39.27 5.34 41.85
C LEU A 290 -39.95 4.14 41.15
N LYS A 291 -39.49 2.87 41.22
CA LYS A 291 -38.36 2.17 41.88
C LYS A 291 -38.09 0.88 41.04
N GLN A 292 -36.87 0.53 40.66
CA GLN A 292 -35.91 -0.35 41.36
C GLN A 292 -36.48 -1.61 42.04
N GLU A 293 -36.10 -2.81 41.56
CA GLU A 293 -35.99 -4.04 42.37
C GLU A 293 -34.97 -5.03 41.75
N SER A 294 -34.50 -6.02 42.52
CA SER A 294 -33.40 -6.95 42.14
C SER A 294 -33.46 -8.28 42.89
N ALA A 295 -33.26 -9.41 42.18
CA ALA A 295 -33.03 -10.77 42.71
C ALA A 295 -32.59 -11.66 41.52
N SER A 296 -31.40 -12.26 41.44
CA SER A 296 -30.78 -13.37 42.22
C SER A 296 -31.21 -14.78 41.77
N GLY A 297 -30.24 -15.64 41.42
CA GLY A 297 -30.47 -17.08 41.17
C GLY A 297 -29.28 -17.80 40.53
N MET A 298 -28.60 -18.67 41.28
CA MET A 298 -27.54 -19.57 40.79
C MET A 298 -28.13 -20.90 40.31
N HIS A 299 -27.44 -21.62 39.41
CA HIS A 299 -27.34 -23.08 39.49
C HIS A 299 -26.16 -23.64 38.66
N ASP A 300 -25.39 -24.54 39.29
CA ASP A 300 -24.37 -25.39 38.67
C ASP A 300 -24.96 -26.46 37.74
N LYS A 301 -24.14 -26.93 36.78
CA LYS A 301 -23.91 -28.37 36.58
C LYS A 301 -22.67 -28.68 35.72
N SER A 302 -21.79 -29.50 36.28
CA SER A 302 -20.67 -30.19 35.62
C SER A 302 -21.11 -31.56 35.09
N ILE A 303 -20.27 -32.17 34.21
CA ILE A 303 -19.99 -33.63 34.03
C ILE A 303 -19.06 -33.71 32.79
N VAL A 304 -17.74 -33.99 32.96
CA VAL A 304 -17.06 -35.31 32.92
C VAL A 304 -17.03 -35.92 31.51
N ASN A 305 -15.99 -36.60 30.99
CA ASN A 305 -14.53 -36.77 31.18
C ASN A 305 -14.14 -37.97 30.25
N SER A 306 -12.85 -38.35 30.16
CA SER A 306 -12.32 -39.60 29.52
C SER A 306 -12.34 -39.71 27.98
N SER A 307 -11.36 -40.32 27.29
CA SER A 307 -10.03 -40.83 27.73
C SER A 307 -9.02 -41.03 26.58
N SER A 308 -7.74 -40.94 26.97
CA SER A 308 -6.46 -41.39 26.37
C SER A 308 -6.40 -42.48 25.28
N PHE A 309 -5.32 -42.48 24.47
CA PHE A 309 -4.19 -43.46 24.44
C PHE A 309 -3.26 -43.18 23.21
N THR A 310 -2.02 -42.70 23.39
CA THR A 310 -0.69 -43.38 23.23
C THR A 310 -0.37 -43.90 21.80
N SER A 311 0.84 -43.78 21.22
CA SER A 311 2.21 -43.58 21.77
C SER A 311 3.20 -43.04 20.71
N ASP A 312 4.24 -42.34 21.19
CA ASP A 312 5.70 -42.37 20.84
C ASP A 312 6.19 -42.35 19.36
N SER A 313 7.37 -41.80 19.00
CA SER A 313 8.52 -41.30 19.80
C SER A 313 9.27 -40.15 19.11
N GLU A 314 9.88 -39.26 19.91
CA GLU A 314 11.27 -38.71 19.84
C GLU A 314 11.84 -38.24 18.46
N ASP A 315 12.49 -37.07 18.35
CA ASP A 315 13.65 -36.70 19.18
C ASP A 315 13.87 -35.18 19.43
N ASN A 316 14.74 -34.88 20.38
CA ASN A 316 14.99 -33.54 20.96
C ASN A 316 16.15 -32.78 20.28
N VAL A 317 16.14 -31.44 20.33
CA VAL A 317 17.19 -30.63 21.02
C VAL A 317 16.56 -29.31 21.55
N SER A 318 16.84 -28.98 22.80
CA SER A 318 16.39 -27.78 23.51
C SER A 318 17.42 -26.65 23.49
N PHE A 319 17.01 -25.40 23.79
CA PHE A 319 17.75 -24.53 24.72
C PHE A 319 16.83 -23.44 25.34
N ALA A 320 17.10 -23.11 26.61
CA ALA A 320 16.16 -22.40 27.49
C ALA A 320 16.39 -20.86 27.57
N PRO A 321 15.38 -20.07 27.95
CA PRO A 321 15.49 -18.61 28.09
C PRO A 321 16.04 -18.21 29.47
N ASN A 322 16.94 -17.21 29.52
CA ASN A 322 17.52 -16.74 30.79
C ASN A 322 17.09 -15.31 31.15
N ARG A 323 16.60 -15.13 32.39
CA ARG A 323 16.11 -13.85 32.93
C ARG A 323 17.26 -12.96 33.41
N GLY A 324 17.22 -11.65 33.11
CA GLY A 324 18.28 -10.70 33.47
C GLY A 324 17.81 -9.29 33.88
N LYS A 325 17.11 -9.18 35.02
CA LYS A 325 16.98 -8.01 35.91
C LYS A 325 17.16 -6.60 35.30
N SER A 326 16.06 -5.90 35.06
CA SER A 326 16.05 -4.43 34.92
C SER A 326 16.33 -3.74 36.26
N LYS A 327 17.06 -2.62 36.23
CA LYS A 327 17.31 -1.76 37.40
C LYS A 327 16.95 -0.32 37.04
N ASN A 328 15.90 0.21 37.66
CA ASN A 328 15.53 1.63 37.53
C ASN A 328 16.57 2.51 38.23
N ILE A 329 16.97 3.60 37.57
CA ILE A 329 17.60 4.75 38.23
C ILE A 329 16.95 6.02 37.67
N ASN A 330 16.19 6.70 38.52
CA ASN A 330 15.79 8.10 38.30
C ASN A 330 16.99 9.00 38.60
N LEU A 331 17.16 10.09 37.85
CA LEU A 331 17.78 11.35 38.32
C LEU A 331 17.30 12.45 37.34
N SER A 332 16.29 13.23 37.70
CA SER A 332 16.35 14.46 38.51
C SER A 332 16.66 15.70 37.68
N SER A 333 15.64 16.55 37.54
CA SER A 333 15.75 17.92 37.03
C SER A 333 16.69 18.78 37.87
N SER A 334 17.50 19.63 37.23
CA SER A 334 18.03 20.86 37.82
C SER A 334 17.81 22.04 36.87
N LYS A 335 17.38 23.17 37.43
CA LYS A 335 17.22 24.45 36.73
C LYS A 335 18.41 25.36 37.05
N GLN A 336 18.86 26.13 36.06
CA GLN A 336 19.62 27.39 36.12
C GLN A 336 19.62 27.89 34.67
N ASP A 337 18.97 28.97 34.22
CA ASP A 337 18.61 30.30 34.77
C ASP A 337 19.73 31.36 34.73
N GLY A 338 19.36 32.55 34.21
CA GLY A 338 20.08 33.83 34.33
C GLY A 338 21.31 34.08 33.45
N GLY A 339 21.24 35.03 32.49
CA GLY A 339 22.43 35.47 31.73
C GLY A 339 22.24 36.52 30.62
N TYR A 340 21.50 37.62 30.87
CA TYR A 340 21.34 38.74 29.93
C TYR A 340 22.50 39.76 30.02
N LEU A 341 23.19 40.04 28.91
CA LEU A 341 23.96 41.27 28.57
C LEU A 341 24.09 41.27 27.02
N VAL A 342 23.56 42.20 26.22
CA VAL A 342 23.89 43.65 26.06
C VAL A 342 25.41 43.88 25.99
N GLY A 343 26.01 44.39 24.91
CA GLY A 343 25.50 44.87 23.62
C GLY A 343 26.37 46.03 23.13
N THR A 344 26.96 45.94 21.93
CA THR A 344 27.72 47.04 21.32
C THR A 344 27.66 46.96 19.79
N ASP A 345 27.05 47.97 19.16
CA ASP A 345 27.06 48.14 17.71
C ASP A 345 28.40 48.73 17.24
N ILE A 346 28.93 48.25 16.11
CA ILE A 346 29.81 49.06 15.25
C ILE A 346 29.39 48.86 13.80
N SER A 347 28.99 49.95 13.16
CA SER A 347 28.51 50.03 11.78
C SER A 347 29.62 49.93 10.73
N GLY A 348 29.30 49.43 9.53
CA GLY A 348 30.07 49.84 8.34
C GLY A 348 29.92 49.01 7.07
N VAL A 349 29.27 49.63 6.07
CA VAL A 349 29.40 49.37 4.61
C VAL A 349 28.64 48.17 4.02
N GLU A 350 27.49 48.49 3.43
CA GLU A 350 26.77 47.65 2.47
C GLU A 350 27.46 47.65 1.09
N ALA A 351 27.41 46.52 0.39
CA ALA A 351 27.63 46.45 -1.05
C ALA A 351 26.70 45.38 -1.66
N GLN A 352 25.69 45.81 -2.43
CA GLN A 352 24.87 44.91 -3.25
C GLN A 352 25.60 44.53 -4.55
N PRO A 353 25.41 43.30 -5.06
CA PRO A 353 25.48 42.99 -6.48
C PRO A 353 24.07 42.98 -7.09
N SER A 354 23.92 43.70 -8.20
CA SER A 354 22.66 43.91 -8.91
C SER A 354 22.21 42.69 -9.72
N VAL A 355 20.89 42.48 -9.78
CA VAL A 355 20.22 41.49 -10.63
C VAL A 355 20.35 41.89 -12.11
N ILE A 356 20.86 40.97 -12.94
CA ILE A 356 20.84 41.11 -14.41
C ILE A 356 19.83 40.12 -14.99
N ARG A 357 18.86 40.66 -15.73
CA ARG A 357 17.79 39.92 -16.42
C ARG A 357 18.03 39.94 -17.94
N PRO A 358 18.24 38.79 -18.60
CA PRO A 358 18.17 38.72 -20.06
C PRO A 358 16.73 38.84 -20.56
N GLN A 359 16.53 39.55 -21.68
CA GLN A 359 15.27 39.62 -22.41
C GLN A 359 15.19 38.52 -23.49
N ALA A 360 13.98 38.17 -23.92
CA ALA A 360 13.73 37.15 -24.93
C ALA A 360 13.99 37.66 -26.37
N PRO A 361 14.27 36.73 -27.29
CA PRO A 361 13.69 36.84 -28.63
C PRO A 361 13.18 35.51 -29.22
N GLY A 362 12.26 35.60 -30.19
CA GLY A 362 12.22 34.64 -31.32
C GLY A 362 11.16 33.53 -31.27
N THR A 363 9.97 33.82 -31.77
CA THR A 363 8.90 32.83 -32.06
C THR A 363 9.34 31.84 -33.16
N GLY A 364 9.16 30.52 -32.97
CA GLY A 364 9.32 29.60 -34.11
C GLY A 364 9.48 28.09 -33.83
N SER A 365 8.49 27.43 -33.22
CA SER A 365 8.12 26.02 -33.55
C SER A 365 6.94 25.51 -32.71
N THR A 366 6.16 24.60 -33.31
CA THR A 366 4.88 24.07 -32.81
C THR A 366 5.08 23.08 -31.66
N PRO A 367 4.30 23.14 -30.56
CA PRO A 367 4.31 22.09 -29.55
C PRO A 367 3.53 20.86 -30.05
N LEU A 368 4.21 19.73 -30.23
CA LEU A 368 3.52 18.43 -30.27
C LEU A 368 2.94 18.15 -28.87
N ARG A 369 1.66 17.80 -28.82
CA ARG A 369 0.97 17.29 -27.63
C ARG A 369 0.45 15.89 -27.92
N THR A 370 0.90 14.92 -27.12
CA THR A 370 0.33 13.59 -26.77
C THR A 370 1.51 12.74 -26.29
N ASP A 371 1.58 12.16 -25.09
CA ASP A 371 0.57 12.01 -24.04
C ASP A 371 1.17 12.23 -22.63
N GLU A 372 0.81 13.35 -22.00
CA GLU A 372 0.95 13.54 -20.55
C GLU A 372 -0.46 13.69 -19.96
N GLN A 373 -1.14 12.56 -19.80
CA GLN A 373 -2.38 12.49 -19.03
C GLN A 373 -2.21 11.50 -17.87
N GLN A 374 -2.52 11.99 -16.67
CA GLN A 374 -2.55 11.24 -15.42
C GLN A 374 -1.23 10.92 -14.70
N GLU A 375 -0.20 11.78 -14.78
CA GLU A 375 0.75 11.91 -13.66
C GLU A 375 0.07 12.58 -12.45
N SER A 376 -0.79 11.82 -11.77
CA SER A 376 -1.02 12.07 -10.34
C SER A 376 0.33 11.89 -9.63
N LEU A 377 0.68 12.80 -8.72
CA LEU A 377 1.90 12.74 -7.90
C LEU A 377 1.89 11.54 -6.94
N VAL A 378 2.16 10.35 -7.48
CA VAL A 378 2.40 9.11 -6.74
C VAL A 378 3.81 9.18 -6.19
N THR A 379 3.93 9.74 -4.99
CA THR A 379 5.20 9.94 -4.27
C THR A 379 5.75 8.66 -3.61
N SER A 380 5.10 7.52 -3.81
CA SER A 380 5.40 6.26 -3.15
C SER A 380 5.07 5.05 -4.03
N ALA A 381 5.96 4.06 -4.05
CA ALA A 381 5.75 2.77 -4.71
C ALA A 381 4.87 1.78 -3.89
N ALA A 382 4.28 2.23 -2.77
CA ALA A 382 3.40 1.40 -1.94
C ALA A 382 2.09 1.03 -2.67
N ILE A 383 1.65 -0.21 -2.50
CA ILE A 383 0.46 -0.77 -3.17
C ILE A 383 -0.75 -0.77 -2.22
N SER A 384 -1.83 -0.07 -2.56
CA SER A 384 -3.05 -0.08 -1.74
C SER A 384 -3.90 -1.34 -1.95
N PRO A 385 -4.80 -1.69 -1.01
CA PRO A 385 -5.85 -2.68 -1.22
C PRO A 385 -6.67 -2.43 -2.49
N ASP A 386 -7.00 -1.18 -2.80
CA ASP A 386 -7.69 -0.78 -4.03
C ASP A 386 -6.88 -1.08 -5.30
N ASP A 387 -5.57 -0.84 -5.27
CA ASP A 387 -4.67 -1.17 -6.38
C ASP A 387 -4.65 -2.69 -6.64
N LEU A 388 -4.57 -3.51 -5.58
CA LEU A 388 -4.62 -4.97 -5.71
C LEU A 388 -5.97 -5.45 -6.25
N CYS A 389 -7.09 -4.89 -5.78
CA CYS A 389 -8.41 -5.23 -6.30
C CYS A 389 -8.56 -4.90 -7.79
N SER A 390 -8.09 -3.71 -8.20
CA SER A 390 -8.36 -3.17 -9.54
C SER A 390 -7.34 -3.61 -10.60
N PHE A 391 -6.07 -3.79 -10.24
CA PHE A 391 -4.98 -4.10 -11.18
C PHE A 391 -4.43 -5.53 -11.05
N VAL A 392 -4.79 -6.27 -9.99
CA VAL A 392 -4.42 -7.68 -9.83
C VAL A 392 -5.66 -8.57 -9.87
N PHE A 393 -6.57 -8.49 -8.91
CA PHE A 393 -7.63 -9.50 -8.77
C PHE A 393 -8.67 -9.49 -9.91
N ALA A 394 -9.21 -8.34 -10.32
CA ALA A 394 -10.14 -8.29 -11.44
C ALA A 394 -9.49 -8.71 -12.78
N PRO A 395 -8.31 -8.19 -13.19
CA PRO A 395 -7.66 -8.63 -14.42
C PRO A 395 -7.15 -10.08 -14.38
N VAL A 396 -7.03 -10.70 -13.21
CA VAL A 396 -6.73 -12.14 -13.08
C VAL A 396 -7.99 -12.98 -13.24
N GLU A 397 -9.15 -12.53 -12.76
CA GLU A 397 -10.41 -13.25 -12.93
C GLU A 397 -10.83 -13.35 -14.40
N GLU A 398 -10.57 -12.30 -15.19
CA GLU A 398 -10.82 -12.27 -16.63
C GLU A 398 -9.89 -13.22 -17.43
N GLU A 399 -8.65 -13.43 -16.97
CA GLU A 399 -7.65 -14.26 -17.66
C GLU A 399 -7.57 -15.71 -17.16
N ILE A 400 -7.94 -16.00 -15.91
CA ILE A 400 -7.97 -17.37 -15.37
C ILE A 400 -9.21 -18.10 -15.91
N ALA A 401 -8.99 -18.87 -16.98
CA ALA A 401 -9.94 -19.87 -17.43
C ALA A 401 -10.02 -21.06 -16.43
N GLY A 402 -11.25 -21.54 -16.21
CA GLY A 402 -11.54 -22.78 -15.46
C GLY A 402 -11.81 -22.57 -13.97
N ASP A 403 -11.44 -23.57 -13.16
CA ASP A 403 -11.73 -23.59 -11.72
C ASP A 403 -11.08 -22.40 -11.00
N SER A 404 -11.93 -21.67 -10.27
CA SER A 404 -11.63 -20.45 -9.53
C SER A 404 -11.26 -20.71 -8.06
N SER A 405 -11.31 -21.95 -7.57
CA SER A 405 -10.93 -22.34 -6.20
C SER A 405 -9.58 -21.76 -5.78
N TYR A 406 -8.60 -21.80 -6.68
CA TYR A 406 -7.27 -21.21 -6.50
C TYR A 406 -7.32 -19.70 -6.28
N LEU A 407 -8.08 -18.96 -7.10
CA LEU A 407 -8.20 -17.50 -6.97
C LEU A 407 -8.95 -17.13 -5.68
N VAL A 408 -9.99 -17.89 -5.31
CA VAL A 408 -10.70 -17.74 -4.02
C VAL A 408 -9.72 -17.93 -2.86
N ALA A 409 -8.88 -18.96 -2.87
CA ALA A 409 -7.89 -19.20 -1.81
C ALA A 409 -6.85 -18.06 -1.70
N VAL A 410 -6.40 -17.50 -2.84
CA VAL A 410 -5.51 -16.33 -2.85
C VAL A 410 -6.23 -15.08 -2.29
N ILE A 411 -7.51 -14.88 -2.61
CA ILE A 411 -8.32 -13.79 -2.05
C ILE A 411 -8.50 -13.96 -0.53
N VAL A 412 -8.72 -15.18 -0.02
CA VAL A 412 -8.76 -15.46 1.44
C VAL A 412 -7.44 -15.05 2.11
N GLU A 413 -6.29 -15.41 1.53
CA GLU A 413 -4.98 -15.03 2.07
C GLU A 413 -4.75 -13.51 2.04
N PHE A 414 -5.21 -12.81 1.00
CA PHE A 414 -5.22 -11.34 0.96
C PHE A 414 -6.09 -10.74 2.07
N LEU A 415 -7.31 -11.24 2.26
CA LEU A 415 -8.21 -10.79 3.32
C LEU A 415 -7.62 -11.05 4.72
N ARG A 416 -6.99 -12.21 4.93
CA ARG A 416 -6.24 -12.52 6.16
C ARG A 416 -5.13 -11.50 6.40
N SER A 417 -4.34 -11.20 5.37
CA SER A 417 -3.23 -10.25 5.42
C SER A 417 -3.71 -8.83 5.76
N ALA A 418 -4.73 -8.34 5.05
CA ALA A 418 -5.32 -7.03 5.27
C ALA A 418 -5.95 -6.90 6.68
N ASN A 419 -6.60 -7.95 7.19
CA ASN A 419 -7.18 -7.98 8.53
C ASN A 419 -6.09 -7.93 9.63
N LEU A 420 -5.00 -8.69 9.46
CA LEU A 420 -3.84 -8.69 10.37
C LEU A 420 -3.26 -7.27 10.54
N GLU A 421 -3.13 -6.54 9.44
CA GLU A 421 -2.65 -5.15 9.43
C GLU A 421 -3.76 -4.10 9.67
N ARG A 422 -5.01 -4.54 9.88
CA ARG A 422 -6.21 -3.72 10.13
C ARG A 422 -6.50 -2.69 9.03
N LEU A 423 -6.22 -3.06 7.79
CA LEU A 423 -6.57 -2.25 6.62
C LEU A 423 -8.05 -2.43 6.28
N LYS A 424 -8.69 -1.35 5.83
CA LYS A 424 -10.02 -1.43 5.20
C LYS A 424 -9.86 -2.02 3.80
N VAL A 425 -10.74 -2.94 3.44
CA VAL A 425 -10.74 -3.61 2.13
C VAL A 425 -11.93 -3.12 1.30
N PRO A 426 -11.78 -2.84 -0.01
CA PRO A 426 -12.88 -2.35 -0.84
C PRO A 426 -13.98 -3.42 -1.04
N PRO A 427 -15.28 -3.05 -1.02
CA PRO A 427 -16.38 -4.01 -1.20
C PRO A 427 -16.28 -4.87 -2.46
N ASN A 428 -15.64 -4.35 -3.51
CA ASN A 428 -15.46 -5.03 -4.81
C ASN A 428 -14.80 -6.40 -4.69
N ILE A 429 -13.89 -6.63 -3.74
CA ILE A 429 -13.27 -7.96 -3.59
C ILE A 429 -14.25 -9.01 -3.07
N TYR A 430 -15.15 -8.60 -2.16
CA TYR A 430 -16.18 -9.49 -1.62
C TYR A 430 -17.22 -9.81 -2.69
N ILE A 431 -17.59 -8.82 -3.52
CA ILE A 431 -18.46 -9.01 -4.69
C ILE A 431 -17.84 -10.04 -5.64
N LEU A 432 -16.57 -9.89 -6.00
CA LEU A 432 -15.82 -10.82 -6.85
C LEU A 432 -15.81 -12.23 -6.24
N MET A 433 -15.49 -12.34 -4.94
CA MET A 433 -15.47 -13.62 -4.22
C MET A 433 -16.83 -14.33 -4.22
N ILE A 434 -17.93 -13.60 -4.04
CA ILE A 434 -19.30 -14.13 -4.13
C ILE A 434 -19.60 -14.62 -5.55
N GLN A 435 -19.21 -13.85 -6.57
CA GLN A 435 -19.43 -14.21 -7.97
C GLN A 435 -18.67 -15.49 -8.34
N LEU A 436 -17.40 -15.62 -7.92
CA LEU A 436 -16.58 -16.82 -8.14
C LEU A 436 -17.16 -18.06 -7.45
N LEU A 437 -17.54 -17.95 -6.18
CA LEU A 437 -18.12 -19.07 -5.41
C LEU A 437 -19.49 -19.49 -5.95
N ALA A 438 -20.34 -18.54 -6.34
CA ALA A 438 -21.65 -18.84 -6.91
C ALA A 438 -21.54 -19.46 -8.31
N ARG A 439 -20.58 -19.02 -9.14
CA ARG A 439 -20.32 -19.58 -10.48
C ARG A 439 -19.94 -21.06 -10.42
N ASN A 440 -19.25 -21.47 -9.36
CA ASN A 440 -18.81 -22.85 -9.13
C ASN A 440 -19.76 -23.64 -8.19
N GLU A 441 -20.94 -23.10 -7.88
CA GLU A 441 -21.95 -23.68 -6.97
C GLU A 441 -21.47 -23.97 -5.52
N ASN A 442 -20.35 -23.38 -5.09
CA ASN A 442 -19.74 -23.53 -3.76
C ASN A 442 -20.48 -22.74 -2.65
N TYR A 443 -21.81 -22.84 -2.61
CA TYR A 443 -22.67 -22.08 -1.70
C TYR A 443 -22.45 -22.40 -0.21
N ALA A 444 -21.97 -23.60 0.12
CA ALA A 444 -21.64 -23.99 1.50
C ALA A 444 -20.42 -23.23 2.03
N GLU A 445 -19.36 -23.10 1.22
CA GLU A 445 -18.17 -22.30 1.54
C GLU A 445 -18.51 -20.82 1.67
N LEU A 446 -19.32 -20.29 0.73
CA LEU A 446 -19.83 -18.92 0.80
C LEU A 446 -20.59 -18.64 2.12
N GLY A 447 -21.44 -19.58 2.56
CA GLY A 447 -22.14 -19.48 3.84
C GLY A 447 -21.18 -19.41 5.04
N LEU A 448 -20.15 -20.25 5.05
CA LEU A 448 -19.12 -20.25 6.12
C LEU A 448 -18.34 -18.93 6.17
N LEU A 449 -17.94 -18.38 5.01
CA LEU A 449 -17.20 -17.11 4.93
C LEU A 449 -18.00 -15.92 5.47
N ILE A 450 -19.33 -15.90 5.26
CA ILE A 450 -20.22 -14.86 5.79
C ILE A 450 -20.46 -15.06 7.29
N MET A 451 -20.74 -16.29 7.74
CA MET A 451 -20.96 -16.59 9.16
C MET A 451 -19.71 -16.28 10.01
N ASN A 452 -18.52 -16.55 9.49
CA ASN A 452 -17.24 -16.25 10.13
C ASN A 452 -16.80 -14.77 9.96
N LYS A 453 -17.62 -13.90 9.35
CA LYS A 453 -17.35 -12.48 9.11
C LYS A 453 -16.02 -12.23 8.35
N ILE A 454 -15.62 -13.15 7.47
CA ILE A 454 -14.51 -12.97 6.53
C ILE A 454 -14.95 -12.07 5.37
N ILE A 455 -16.20 -12.25 4.91
CA ILE A 455 -16.89 -11.30 4.05
C ILE A 455 -17.53 -10.24 4.95
N GLU A 456 -17.09 -8.99 4.85
CA GLU A 456 -17.66 -7.87 5.60
C GLU A 456 -19.03 -7.47 5.03
N PRO A 457 -20.02 -7.13 5.89
CA PRO A 457 -21.35 -6.76 5.41
C PRO A 457 -21.34 -5.35 4.80
N SER A 458 -21.74 -5.24 3.54
CA SER A 458 -22.00 -3.96 2.85
C SER A 458 -23.30 -4.04 2.05
N LYS A 459 -23.83 -2.90 1.60
CA LYS A 459 -25.04 -2.87 0.75
C LYS A 459 -24.79 -3.65 -0.55
N GLU A 460 -23.64 -3.44 -1.16
CA GLU A 460 -23.22 -4.05 -2.42
C GLU A 460 -23.05 -5.56 -2.27
N VAL A 461 -22.42 -6.01 -1.18
CA VAL A 461 -22.30 -7.43 -0.81
C VAL A 461 -23.67 -8.07 -0.62
N ALA A 462 -24.59 -7.44 0.12
CA ALA A 462 -25.94 -7.96 0.32
C ALA A 462 -26.72 -8.07 -1.01
N MET A 463 -26.64 -7.05 -1.87
CA MET A 463 -27.27 -7.07 -3.19
C MET A 463 -26.66 -8.13 -4.12
N GLN A 464 -25.34 -8.35 -4.06
CA GLN A 464 -24.68 -9.41 -4.83
C GLN A 464 -25.11 -10.81 -4.35
N LEU A 465 -25.26 -11.03 -3.04
CA LEU A 465 -25.79 -12.30 -2.50
C LEU A 465 -27.20 -12.60 -2.98
N LEU A 466 -28.05 -11.58 -3.10
CA LEU A 466 -29.41 -11.71 -3.63
C LEU A 466 -29.41 -12.02 -5.14
N ALA A 467 -28.51 -11.38 -5.90
CA ALA A 467 -28.36 -11.62 -7.34
C ALA A 467 -27.82 -13.04 -7.64
N SER A 468 -26.77 -13.46 -6.94
CA SER A 468 -26.20 -14.81 -7.04
C SER A 468 -27.11 -15.88 -6.43
N GLY A 469 -27.89 -15.55 -5.40
CA GLY A 469 -28.78 -16.47 -4.69
C GLY A 469 -30.10 -16.81 -5.40
N ARG A 470 -30.32 -16.38 -6.66
CA ARG A 470 -31.57 -16.63 -7.39
C ARG A 470 -31.97 -18.12 -7.45
N GLN A 471 -31.00 -19.02 -7.53
CA GLN A 471 -31.21 -20.47 -7.55
C GLN A 471 -30.94 -21.14 -6.18
N ASN A 472 -30.34 -20.42 -5.22
CA ASN A 472 -30.01 -20.94 -3.89
C ASN A 472 -30.70 -20.13 -2.78
N PHE A 473 -31.75 -20.71 -2.22
CA PHE A 473 -32.55 -20.08 -1.15
C PHE A 473 -31.72 -19.67 0.09
N GLN A 474 -30.70 -20.46 0.48
CA GLN A 474 -29.88 -20.14 1.66
C GLN A 474 -29.00 -18.91 1.38
N THR A 475 -28.38 -18.83 0.20
CA THR A 475 -27.60 -17.65 -0.21
C THR A 475 -28.47 -16.40 -0.32
N LYS A 476 -29.68 -16.52 -0.90
CA LYS A 476 -30.65 -15.41 -0.95
C LYS A 476 -31.05 -14.95 0.45
N LYS A 477 -31.31 -15.90 1.37
CA LYS A 477 -31.61 -15.60 2.77
C LYS A 477 -30.47 -14.86 3.47
N LEU A 478 -29.21 -15.27 3.26
CA LEU A 478 -28.04 -14.55 3.81
C LEU A 478 -27.98 -13.09 3.34
N GLY A 479 -28.27 -12.83 2.06
CA GLY A 479 -28.39 -11.45 1.55
C GLY A 479 -29.52 -10.65 2.21
N LEU A 480 -30.71 -11.26 2.37
CA LEU A 480 -31.85 -10.66 3.07
C LEU A 480 -31.55 -10.35 4.55
N ASP A 481 -30.92 -11.30 5.28
CA ASP A 481 -30.54 -11.11 6.68
C ASP A 481 -29.42 -10.06 6.82
N MET A 482 -28.49 -9.95 5.84
CA MET A 482 -27.47 -8.90 5.80
C MET A 482 -28.07 -7.50 5.59
N LEU A 483 -29.08 -7.33 4.74
CA LEU A 483 -29.80 -6.04 4.62
C LEU A 483 -30.46 -5.63 5.95
N ARG A 484 -30.95 -6.61 6.73
CA ARG A 484 -31.51 -6.36 8.07
C ARG A 484 -30.44 -5.99 9.09
N GLU A 485 -29.28 -6.65 9.06
CA GLU A 485 -28.11 -6.31 9.89
C GLU A 485 -27.64 -4.86 9.63
N LEU A 486 -27.59 -4.46 8.35
CA LEU A 486 -27.19 -3.12 7.91
C LEU A 486 -28.29 -2.04 8.08
N THR A 487 -29.46 -2.38 8.63
CA THR A 487 -30.64 -1.49 8.76
C THR A 487 -31.16 -0.90 7.44
N LEU A 488 -30.86 -1.56 6.31
CA LEU A 488 -31.31 -1.19 4.95
C LEU A 488 -32.76 -1.64 4.72
N HIS A 489 -33.64 -1.18 5.61
CA HIS A 489 -35.02 -1.63 5.71
C HIS A 489 -35.87 -1.28 4.47
N HIS A 490 -35.54 -0.20 3.75
CA HIS A 490 -36.21 0.15 2.50
C HIS A 490 -35.92 -0.86 1.39
N ASP A 491 -34.64 -1.15 1.13
CA ASP A 491 -34.21 -2.12 0.11
C ASP A 491 -34.79 -3.52 0.43
N TYR A 492 -34.71 -3.94 1.70
CA TYR A 492 -35.28 -5.21 2.18
C TYR A 492 -36.79 -5.32 1.92
N VAL A 493 -37.56 -4.27 2.20
CA VAL A 493 -39.01 -4.24 1.98
C VAL A 493 -39.36 -4.26 0.49
N LEU A 494 -38.61 -3.54 -0.34
CA LEU A 494 -38.78 -3.55 -1.81
C LEU A 494 -38.60 -4.97 -2.39
N LEU A 495 -37.57 -5.68 -1.93
CA LEU A 495 -37.28 -7.06 -2.36
C LEU A 495 -38.38 -8.05 -1.93
N LEU A 496 -38.93 -7.92 -0.72
CA LEU A 496 -40.06 -8.76 -0.29
C LEU A 496 -41.30 -8.55 -1.15
N VAL A 497 -41.57 -7.32 -1.61
CA VAL A 497 -42.69 -7.04 -2.54
C VAL A 497 -42.44 -7.68 -3.90
N GLN A 498 -41.22 -7.56 -4.44
CA GLN A 498 -40.83 -8.17 -5.72
C GLN A 498 -40.88 -9.71 -5.69
N ASP A 499 -40.57 -10.32 -4.54
CA ASP A 499 -40.71 -11.76 -4.31
C ASP A 499 -42.16 -12.22 -4.04
N GLY A 500 -43.15 -11.31 -4.05
CA GLY A 500 -44.57 -11.59 -3.83
C GLY A 500 -45.03 -11.59 -2.36
N TYR A 501 -44.12 -11.43 -1.40
CA TYR A 501 -44.41 -11.42 0.05
C TYR A 501 -44.86 -10.03 0.57
N TYR A 502 -45.69 -9.32 -0.20
CA TYR A 502 -46.06 -7.92 0.08
C TYR A 502 -46.74 -7.73 1.45
N LEU A 503 -47.52 -8.71 1.94
CA LEU A 503 -48.13 -8.65 3.29
C LEU A 503 -47.09 -8.73 4.42
N GLU A 504 -46.04 -9.54 4.26
CA GLU A 504 -44.93 -9.57 5.21
C GLU A 504 -44.12 -8.26 5.15
N ALA A 505 -43.90 -7.76 3.94
CA ALA A 505 -43.25 -6.48 3.69
C ALA A 505 -43.96 -5.31 4.40
N LEU A 506 -45.30 -5.26 4.37
CA LEU A 506 -46.11 -4.27 5.11
C LEU A 506 -46.00 -4.42 6.63
N ARG A 507 -46.06 -5.66 7.14
CA ARG A 507 -45.87 -5.94 8.58
C ARG A 507 -44.49 -5.51 9.06
N TYR A 508 -43.46 -5.73 8.24
CA TYR A 508 -42.10 -5.30 8.51
C TYR A 508 -41.97 -3.78 8.47
N ALA A 509 -42.45 -3.12 7.40
CA ALA A 509 -42.41 -1.67 7.24
C ALA A 509 -43.11 -0.94 8.41
N ARG A 510 -44.25 -1.47 8.90
CA ARG A 510 -44.92 -0.95 10.10
C ARG A 510 -44.07 -1.10 11.36
N LYS A 511 -43.37 -2.23 11.53
CA LYS A 511 -42.50 -2.51 12.69
C LYS A 511 -41.27 -1.60 12.71
N THR A 512 -40.65 -1.36 11.56
CA THR A 512 -39.44 -0.53 11.41
C THR A 512 -39.73 0.94 11.07
N LYS A 513 -41.01 1.31 10.90
CA LYS A 513 -41.48 2.67 10.56
C LYS A 513 -40.88 3.23 9.25
N VAL A 514 -40.64 2.38 8.25
CA VAL A 514 -40.15 2.80 6.93
C VAL A 514 -41.29 3.47 6.16
N ASN A 515 -41.26 4.79 6.05
CA ASN A 515 -42.25 5.59 5.32
C ASN A 515 -41.87 5.86 3.85
N THR A 516 -40.67 5.45 3.40
CA THR A 516 -40.16 5.66 2.03
C THR A 516 -40.66 4.63 1.02
N VAL A 517 -41.53 3.71 1.42
CA VAL A 517 -42.14 2.70 0.53
C VAL A 517 -43.08 3.34 -0.50
N GLN A 518 -42.99 2.89 -1.76
CA GLN A 518 -43.90 3.31 -2.83
C GLN A 518 -45.20 2.50 -2.77
N PRO A 519 -46.39 3.10 -2.49
CA PRO A 519 -47.64 2.36 -2.36
C PRO A 519 -48.07 1.61 -3.61
N SER A 520 -47.80 2.20 -4.79
CA SER A 520 -48.11 1.63 -6.11
C SER A 520 -47.68 0.17 -6.25
N LEU A 521 -46.45 -0.16 -5.89
CA LEU A 521 -45.89 -1.52 -6.02
C LEU A 521 -46.65 -2.56 -5.16
N PHE A 522 -47.12 -2.16 -3.98
CA PHE A 522 -47.89 -3.04 -3.10
C PHE A 522 -49.34 -3.18 -3.57
N LEU A 523 -49.93 -2.11 -4.13
CA LEU A 523 -51.28 -2.12 -4.68
C LEU A 523 -51.35 -2.93 -5.98
N GLU A 524 -50.32 -2.84 -6.82
CA GLU A 524 -50.15 -3.66 -8.02
C GLU A 524 -50.01 -5.13 -7.65
N ALA A 525 -49.16 -5.47 -6.67
CA ALA A 525 -49.01 -6.84 -6.16
C ALA A 525 -50.31 -7.39 -5.53
N ALA A 526 -51.06 -6.56 -4.80
CA ALA A 526 -52.35 -6.94 -4.22
C ALA A 526 -53.42 -7.15 -5.31
N TYR A 527 -53.51 -6.25 -6.30
CA TYR A 527 -54.43 -6.40 -7.43
C TYR A 527 -54.11 -7.64 -8.27
N ALA A 528 -52.83 -7.91 -8.54
CA ALA A 528 -52.37 -9.12 -9.24
C ALA A 528 -52.70 -10.43 -8.49
N SER A 529 -52.90 -10.38 -7.16
CA SER A 529 -53.36 -11.54 -6.38
C SER A 529 -54.86 -11.86 -6.56
N ASN A 530 -55.61 -10.99 -7.25
CA ASN A 530 -57.04 -11.11 -7.56
C ASN A 530 -57.96 -11.30 -6.33
N ASP A 531 -57.52 -10.88 -5.15
CA ASP A 531 -58.27 -10.92 -3.89
C ASP A 531 -58.66 -9.49 -3.46
N SER A 532 -59.97 -9.21 -3.45
CA SER A 532 -60.49 -7.90 -3.09
C SER A 532 -60.27 -7.55 -1.61
N GLN A 533 -60.16 -8.54 -0.71
CA GLN A 533 -59.87 -8.29 0.70
C GLN A 533 -58.41 -7.85 0.89
N HIS A 534 -57.47 -8.46 0.17
CA HIS A 534 -56.08 -8.03 0.19
C HIS A 534 -55.93 -6.59 -0.34
N LEU A 535 -56.52 -6.28 -1.50
CA LEU A 535 -56.45 -4.93 -2.06
C LEU A 535 -57.06 -3.87 -1.11
N ALA A 536 -58.21 -4.16 -0.50
CA ALA A 536 -58.83 -3.28 0.50
C ALA A 536 -57.95 -3.10 1.76
N ALA A 537 -57.30 -4.16 2.25
CA ALA A 537 -56.40 -4.09 3.40
C ALA A 537 -55.13 -3.26 3.11
N VAL A 538 -54.56 -3.39 1.90
CA VAL A 538 -53.39 -2.61 1.47
C VAL A 538 -53.73 -1.13 1.29
N LEU A 539 -54.87 -0.81 0.64
CA LEU A 539 -55.37 0.57 0.51
C LEU A 539 -55.51 1.23 1.90
N ARG A 540 -56.21 0.57 2.83
CA ARG A 540 -56.38 1.07 4.19
C ARG A 540 -55.06 1.23 4.93
N PHE A 541 -54.13 0.28 4.79
CA PHE A 541 -52.82 0.38 5.42
C PHE A 541 -52.11 1.66 5.02
N PHE A 542 -52.05 1.99 3.72
CA PHE A 542 -51.37 3.21 3.28
C PHE A 542 -52.12 4.49 3.65
N SER A 543 -53.46 4.46 3.72
CA SER A 543 -54.27 5.56 4.27
C SER A 543 -53.93 5.86 5.74
N ASP A 544 -53.70 4.83 6.55
CA ASP A 544 -53.34 4.94 7.97
C ASP A 544 -51.84 5.26 8.19
N PHE A 545 -50.96 4.83 7.27
CA PHE A 545 -49.50 4.80 7.45
C PHE A 545 -48.75 5.93 6.71
N ILE A 546 -49.28 6.47 5.61
CA ILE A 546 -48.68 7.57 4.84
C ILE A 546 -49.63 8.77 4.81
N PRO A 547 -49.28 9.89 5.49
CA PRO A 547 -50.09 11.11 5.45
C PRO A 547 -50.30 11.61 4.01
N GLY A 548 -51.56 11.90 3.65
CA GLY A 548 -51.91 12.41 2.32
C GLY A 548 -52.07 11.35 1.23
N PHE A 549 -51.91 10.05 1.52
CA PHE A 549 -52.10 8.99 0.51
C PHE A 549 -53.48 9.03 -0.16
N ASN A 550 -54.54 9.38 0.57
CA ASN A 550 -55.92 9.45 0.07
C ASN A 550 -56.12 10.46 -1.08
N SER A 551 -55.26 11.48 -1.19
CA SER A 551 -55.27 12.46 -2.29
C SER A 551 -54.46 12.05 -3.52
N THR A 552 -53.82 10.87 -3.51
CA THR A 552 -53.00 10.39 -4.64
C THR A 552 -53.86 9.78 -5.76
N THR A 553 -53.33 9.83 -6.98
CA THR A 553 -53.90 9.16 -8.16
C THR A 553 -53.99 7.64 -7.97
N ASP A 554 -53.03 7.05 -7.27
CA ASP A 554 -52.94 5.61 -7.03
C ASP A 554 -54.11 5.16 -6.15
N HIS A 555 -54.37 5.87 -5.04
CA HIS A 555 -55.51 5.61 -4.17
C HIS A 555 -56.85 5.66 -4.94
N GLN A 556 -57.05 6.67 -5.78
CA GLN A 556 -58.27 6.80 -6.60
C GLN A 556 -58.40 5.68 -7.65
N THR A 557 -57.29 5.28 -8.26
CA THR A 557 -57.26 4.24 -9.32
C THR A 557 -57.58 2.87 -8.73
N TYR A 558 -56.82 2.44 -7.71
CA TYR A 558 -57.03 1.14 -7.08
C TYR A 558 -58.33 1.04 -6.28
N SER A 559 -58.88 2.16 -5.77
CA SER A 559 -60.23 2.17 -5.18
C SER A 559 -61.33 1.92 -6.22
N ARG A 560 -61.15 2.39 -7.47
CA ARG A 560 -62.07 2.07 -8.58
C ARG A 560 -61.97 0.59 -8.95
N CYS A 561 -60.75 0.07 -9.11
CA CYS A 561 -60.52 -1.35 -9.38
C CYS A 561 -61.11 -2.26 -8.29
N LEU A 562 -61.02 -1.87 -7.02
CA LEU A 562 -61.65 -2.58 -5.91
C LEU A 562 -63.20 -2.60 -6.01
N ALA A 563 -63.82 -1.50 -6.44
CA ALA A 563 -65.26 -1.44 -6.66
C ALA A 563 -65.71 -2.33 -7.83
N GLU A 564 -64.93 -2.38 -8.91
CA GLU A 564 -65.15 -3.27 -10.06
C GLU A 564 -64.99 -4.74 -9.67
N MET A 565 -63.93 -5.11 -8.93
CA MET A 565 -63.74 -6.47 -8.41
C MET A 565 -64.93 -6.93 -7.54
N ASN A 566 -65.41 -6.07 -6.64
CA ASN A 566 -66.53 -6.42 -5.78
C ASN A 566 -67.86 -6.53 -6.54
N SER A 567 -68.08 -5.74 -7.61
CA SER A 567 -69.31 -5.84 -8.40
C SER A 567 -69.39 -7.16 -9.17
N VAL A 568 -68.26 -7.67 -9.68
CA VAL A 568 -68.15 -8.96 -10.39
C VAL A 568 -68.36 -10.16 -9.46
N ILE A 569 -68.07 -10.03 -8.15
CA ILE A 569 -68.30 -11.09 -7.16
C ILE A 569 -69.78 -11.14 -6.70
N THR A 570 -70.53 -10.06 -6.89
CA THR A 570 -71.96 -9.95 -6.52
C THR A 570 -72.95 -10.24 -7.66
N ALA A 571 -72.45 -10.62 -8.84
CA ALA A 571 -73.24 -10.97 -10.03
C ALA A 571 -73.14 -12.48 -10.34
#